data_AF-A0A1C3XKD0-F1
#
_entry.id   AF-A0A1C3XKD0-F1
#
_cell.length_a   1.000
_cell.length_b   1.000
_cell.length_c   1.000
_cell.angle_alpha   90.00
_cell.angle_beta   90.00
_cell.angle_gamma   90.00
#
_symmetry.space_group_name_H-M   'P 1'
#
loop_
_entity.id
_entity.type
_entity.pdbx_description
1 polymer ?
#
loop_
_entity_poly.entity_id
_entity_poly.type
_entity_poly.pdbx_seq_one_letter_code
_entity_poly.pdbx_strand_id
1 'polypeptide(L)'
;MPDDGWSFVGFASALPCHPSEAEAIARYLHRKKLIWLSMRAGHGRVFPAAMRPGRGRPKALGVEQPPLIDPELAGFLTQAHPTFLKIRLLLGRDPGGAWNEHQALKAEIKFAIAVEATNLINLCRTFAKEHPAIPVATLRDALWLDRPHTMPIVAQTQPDLAPAGSEQLVEQPKGRQRLSRNLTDEERMIAYIEAAGASGIAAYEIANKGKIARDRVVIIGEMFENMGTIRSAVVRTSDRGRLGTRYFMRKYGQPVIGEGGRLLYCRDLAI
;
A
#
# COMPACT_ATOMS: atom_id res chain seq x y z
N MET A 1 -10.76 27.92 23.16
CA MET A 1 -10.29 26.53 22.97
C MET A 1 -9.82 26.04 24.34
N PRO A 2 -10.12 24.80 24.78
CA PRO A 2 -10.04 24.47 26.19
C PRO A 2 -8.59 24.62 26.69
N ASP A 3 -8.40 25.58 27.59
CA ASP A 3 -7.11 25.98 28.16
C ASP A 3 -6.46 24.87 29.00
N ASP A 4 -7.16 23.75 29.24
CA ASP A 4 -6.81 22.68 30.16
C ASP A 4 -5.98 21.54 29.55
N GLY A 5 -5.69 21.58 28.24
CA GLY A 5 -4.98 20.50 27.55
C GLY A 5 -5.79 19.20 27.47
N TRP A 6 -5.42 18.33 26.54
CA TRP A 6 -6.08 17.05 26.33
C TRP A 6 -5.46 15.96 27.20
N SER A 7 -6.29 15.09 27.76
CA SER A 7 -5.82 13.81 28.31
C SER A 7 -5.25 12.95 27.17
N PHE A 8 -4.42 11.95 27.48
CA PHE A 8 -3.95 11.02 26.44
C PHE A 8 -5.09 10.33 25.70
N VAL A 9 -6.20 10.01 26.38
CA VAL A 9 -7.40 9.45 25.74
C VAL A 9 -8.03 10.45 24.78
N GLY A 10 -8.22 11.71 25.19
CA GLY A 10 -8.76 12.75 24.31
C GLY A 10 -7.84 13.06 23.13
N PHE A 11 -6.53 13.07 23.38
CA PHE A 11 -5.50 13.21 22.34
C PHE A 11 -5.52 12.04 21.35
N ALA A 12 -5.73 10.81 21.85
CA ALA A 12 -5.86 9.61 21.03
C ALA A 12 -7.10 9.65 20.13
N SER A 13 -8.24 10.06 20.69
CA SER A 13 -9.49 10.22 19.96
C SER A 13 -9.41 11.31 18.88
N ALA A 14 -8.62 12.36 19.10
CA ALA A 14 -8.42 13.44 18.12
C ALA A 14 -7.43 13.07 16.99
N LEU A 15 -6.44 12.22 17.27
CA LEU A 15 -5.40 11.75 16.32
C LEU A 15 -5.67 10.34 15.77
N PRO A 16 -6.95 9.96 15.68
CA PRO A 16 -7.46 8.57 15.67
C PRO A 16 -6.40 7.47 15.91
N CYS A 17 -5.76 7.49 17.09
CA CYS A 17 -4.75 6.51 17.47
C CYS A 17 -5.18 5.71 18.70
N HIS A 18 -4.56 4.55 18.93
CA HIS A 18 -4.92 3.69 20.06
C HIS A 18 -4.47 4.34 21.38
N PRO A 19 -5.25 4.28 22.49
CA PRO A 19 -4.91 4.96 23.74
C PRO A 19 -3.56 4.58 24.34
N SER A 20 -3.13 3.32 24.17
CA SER A 20 -1.81 2.84 24.63
C SER A 20 -0.62 3.50 23.91
N GLU A 21 -0.89 4.15 22.78
CA GLU A 21 0.11 4.72 21.90
C GLU A 21 0.23 6.24 22.00
N ALA A 22 -0.79 6.86 22.60
CA ALA A 22 -0.94 8.29 22.73
C ALA A 22 0.22 8.94 23.49
N GLU A 23 0.73 8.29 24.53
CA GLU A 23 1.87 8.78 25.30
C GLU A 23 3.17 8.80 24.46
N ALA A 24 3.46 7.72 23.73
CA ALA A 24 4.65 7.64 22.90
C ALA A 24 4.63 8.69 21.77
N ILE A 25 3.46 8.86 21.14
CA ILE A 25 3.23 9.90 20.12
C ILE A 25 3.39 11.29 20.73
N ALA A 26 2.80 11.53 21.90
CA ALA A 26 2.90 12.82 22.58
C ALA A 26 4.34 13.16 22.98
N ARG A 27 5.11 12.19 23.51
CA ARG A 27 6.53 12.36 23.84
C ARG A 27 7.39 12.62 22.60
N TYR A 28 7.05 12.01 21.46
CA TYR A 28 7.73 12.26 20.20
C TYR A 28 7.49 13.70 19.72
N LEU A 29 6.22 14.11 19.62
CA LEU A 29 5.85 15.45 19.18
C LEU A 29 6.31 16.56 20.15
N HIS A 30 6.37 16.25 21.46
CA HIS A 30 6.94 17.13 22.47
C HIS A 30 8.44 17.38 22.26
N ARG A 31 9.23 16.32 21.99
CA ARG A 31 10.66 16.45 21.67
C ARG A 31 10.89 17.29 20.41
N LYS A 32 9.98 17.20 19.45
CA LYS A 32 9.99 18.01 18.22
C LYS A 32 9.43 19.42 18.41
N LYS A 33 9.07 19.81 19.64
CA LYS A 33 8.52 21.14 20.00
C LYS A 33 7.22 21.50 19.27
N LEU A 34 6.48 20.51 18.76
CA LEU A 34 5.21 20.71 18.05
C LEU A 34 4.02 20.82 19.01
N ILE A 35 4.13 20.17 20.17
CA ILE A 35 3.16 20.21 21.27
C ILE A 35 3.91 20.32 22.59
N TRP A 36 3.21 20.63 23.67
CA TRP A 36 3.75 20.54 25.02
C TRP A 36 3.15 19.35 25.78
N LEU A 37 3.99 18.58 26.46
CA LEU A 37 3.55 17.45 27.29
C LEU A 37 3.91 17.75 28.75
N SER A 38 2.88 17.76 29.61
CA SER A 38 3.07 17.81 31.06
C SER A 38 2.77 16.45 31.66
N MET A 39 3.70 15.93 32.46
CA MET A 39 3.49 14.74 33.28
C MET A 39 3.45 15.16 34.74
N ARG A 40 2.30 14.96 35.41
CA ARG A 40 2.17 15.17 36.86
C ARG A 40 1.53 13.95 37.50
N ALA A 41 2.20 13.36 38.50
CA ALA A 41 1.69 12.21 39.25
C ALA A 41 1.15 11.06 38.36
N GLY A 42 1.83 10.74 37.26
CA GLY A 42 1.41 9.69 36.33
C GLY A 42 0.32 10.08 35.32
N HIS A 43 -0.28 11.27 35.44
CA HIS A 43 -1.24 11.78 34.47
C HIS A 43 -0.56 12.72 33.48
N GLY A 44 -0.61 12.33 32.20
CA GLY A 44 -0.10 13.14 31.10
C GLY A 44 -1.18 14.01 30.47
N ARG A 45 -0.88 15.29 30.30
CA ARG A 45 -1.70 16.22 29.53
C ARG A 45 -0.92 16.78 28.36
N VAL A 46 -1.56 16.76 27.19
CA VAL A 46 -1.05 17.28 25.94
C VAL A 46 -1.65 18.65 25.68
N PHE A 47 -0.79 19.63 25.46
CA PHE A 47 -1.18 21.00 25.19
C PHE A 47 -0.71 21.39 23.78
N PRO A 48 -1.51 22.16 23.03
CA PRO A 48 -1.03 22.77 21.81
C PRO A 48 0.11 23.75 22.15
N ALA A 49 1.09 23.87 21.25
CA ALA A 49 2.11 24.91 21.38
C ALA A 49 1.42 26.28 21.31
N ALA A 50 1.57 27.10 22.35
CA ALA A 50 0.94 28.41 22.44
C ALA A 50 1.99 29.53 22.32
N MET A 51 1.68 30.58 21.55
CA MET A 51 2.59 31.73 21.36
C MET A 51 2.80 32.56 22.64
N ARG A 52 1.82 32.55 23.56
CA ARG A 52 1.91 33.25 24.85
C ARG A 52 2.10 32.23 25.98
N PRO A 53 3.15 32.35 26.80
CA PRO A 53 3.33 31.47 27.95
C PRO A 53 2.21 31.70 28.97
N GLY A 54 1.42 30.66 29.22
CA GLY A 54 0.54 30.58 30.40
C GLY A 54 1.31 30.10 31.64
N ARG A 55 0.67 30.12 32.81
CA ARG A 55 1.30 29.75 34.10
C ARG A 55 1.88 28.32 34.03
N GLY A 56 3.19 28.19 34.22
CA GLY A 56 3.91 26.92 34.15
C GLY A 56 4.23 26.39 32.74
N ARG A 57 3.99 27.19 31.69
CA ARG A 57 4.35 26.87 30.30
C ARG A 57 5.64 27.63 29.93
N PRO A 58 6.65 26.97 29.34
CA PRO A 58 7.80 27.70 28.82
C PRO A 58 7.35 28.63 27.68
N LYS A 59 7.91 29.84 27.62
CA LYS A 59 7.80 30.69 26.42
C LYS A 59 8.36 29.89 25.24
N ALA A 60 7.72 29.97 24.08
CA ALA A 60 8.24 29.38 22.85
C ALA A 60 9.57 30.05 22.48
N LEU A 61 10.68 29.60 23.09
CA LEU A 61 12.03 30.08 22.81
C LEU A 61 12.45 29.52 21.45
N GLY A 62 12.58 30.41 20.46
CA GLY A 62 13.01 30.06 19.11
C GLY A 62 11.93 29.49 18.20
N VAL A 63 10.65 29.79 18.45
CA VAL A 63 9.65 29.71 17.37
C VAL A 63 9.72 31.04 16.62
N GLU A 64 10.77 31.20 15.81
CA GLU A 64 10.55 31.87 14.53
C GLU A 64 9.33 31.18 13.90
N GLN A 65 8.45 31.92 13.21
CA GLN A 65 7.34 31.31 12.47
C GLN A 65 7.88 29.99 11.92
N PRO A 66 7.37 28.80 12.35
CA PRO A 66 7.80 27.60 11.66
C PRO A 66 7.54 27.95 10.20
N PRO A 67 8.51 27.77 9.28
CA PRO A 67 8.21 27.95 7.87
C PRO A 67 6.90 27.20 7.70
N LEU A 68 5.82 27.94 7.41
CA LEU A 68 4.45 27.43 7.43
C LEU A 68 4.60 26.07 6.80
N ILE A 69 4.43 24.97 7.57
CA ILE A 69 4.78 23.63 7.09
C ILE A 69 4.28 23.62 5.67
N ASP A 70 5.21 23.51 4.72
CA ASP A 70 4.92 23.87 3.34
C ASP A 70 3.57 23.26 3.03
N PRO A 71 2.52 24.06 2.72
CA PRO A 71 1.16 23.54 2.67
C PRO A 71 1.06 22.35 1.72
N GLU A 72 1.94 22.29 0.73
CA GLU A 72 2.13 21.17 -0.19
C GLU A 72 2.69 19.95 0.55
N LEU A 73 3.77 20.12 1.33
CA LEU A 73 4.33 19.08 2.20
C LEU A 73 3.36 18.60 3.29
N ALA A 74 2.57 19.51 3.89
CA ALA A 74 1.53 19.16 4.87
C ALA A 74 0.41 18.33 4.21
N GLY A 75 -0.01 18.72 3.01
CA GLY A 75 -0.93 17.96 2.17
C GLY A 75 -0.38 16.57 1.83
N PHE A 76 0.89 16.48 1.48
CA PHE A 76 1.56 15.21 1.23
C PHE A 76 1.59 14.32 2.48
N LEU A 77 1.95 14.87 3.64
CA LEU A 77 2.00 14.11 4.89
C LEU A 77 0.64 13.57 5.32
N THR A 78 -0.44 14.32 5.07
CA THR A 78 -1.81 13.83 5.32
C THR A 78 -2.21 12.70 4.37
N GLN A 79 -1.75 12.71 3.12
CA GLN A 79 -1.94 11.59 2.18
C GLN A 79 -1.09 10.36 2.54
N ALA A 80 0.12 10.55 3.06
CA ALA A 80 1.00 9.47 3.49
C ALA A 80 0.58 8.87 4.84
N HIS A 81 -0.15 9.62 5.68
CA HIS A 81 -0.57 9.23 7.04
C HIS A 81 -1.21 7.83 7.16
N PRO A 82 -2.16 7.42 6.29
CA PRO A 82 -2.78 6.10 6.37
C PRO A 82 -1.77 4.94 6.20
N THR A 83 -0.77 5.11 5.32
CA THR A 83 0.30 4.13 5.10
C THR A 83 1.11 3.92 6.37
N PHE A 84 1.42 5.01 7.08
CA PHE A 84 2.10 4.95 8.38
C PHE A 84 1.28 4.21 9.43
N LEU A 85 -0.02 4.50 9.52
CA LEU A 85 -0.91 3.83 10.46
C LEU A 85 -1.03 2.33 10.18
N LYS A 86 -1.06 1.90 8.91
CA LYS A 86 -1.10 0.48 8.56
C LYS A 86 0.16 -0.26 8.98
N ILE A 87 1.34 0.28 8.67
CA ILE A 87 2.62 -0.29 9.12
C ILE A 87 2.65 -0.39 10.65
N ARG A 88 2.13 0.64 11.33
CA ARG A 88 2.02 0.66 12.79
C ARG A 88 1.07 -0.41 13.33
N LEU A 89 -0.09 -0.60 12.73
CA LEU A 89 -1.04 -1.65 13.12
C LEU A 89 -0.48 -3.05 12.88
N LEU A 90 0.27 -3.25 11.79
CA LEU A 90 0.95 -4.51 11.51
C LEU A 90 1.98 -4.86 12.59
N LEU A 91 2.71 -3.86 13.09
CA LEU A 91 3.68 -4.03 14.17
C LEU A 91 3.04 -4.11 15.57
N GLY A 92 1.93 -3.40 15.78
CA GLY A 92 1.22 -3.36 17.07
C GLY A 92 0.48 -4.65 17.41
N ARG A 93 0.25 -5.53 16.42
CA ARG A 93 -0.29 -6.89 16.63
C ARG A 93 0.67 -7.81 17.40
N ASP A 94 1.95 -7.44 17.52
CA ASP A 94 2.92 -8.20 18.32
C ASP A 94 4.05 -7.28 18.88
N PRO A 95 3.80 -6.57 19.99
CA PRO A 95 4.68 -5.52 20.51
C PRO A 95 6.02 -6.04 21.09
N GLY A 96 6.15 -7.35 21.32
CA GLY A 96 7.38 -7.97 21.84
C GLY A 96 8.41 -8.33 20.76
N GLY A 97 8.06 -8.22 19.47
CA GLY A 97 8.95 -8.63 18.39
C GLY A 97 9.06 -10.15 18.21
N ALA A 98 8.17 -10.94 18.81
CA ALA A 98 8.15 -12.41 18.73
C ALA A 98 7.91 -12.91 17.30
N TRP A 99 7.31 -12.10 16.43
CA TRP A 99 7.27 -12.35 14.99
C TRP A 99 8.66 -12.55 14.35
N ASN A 100 9.74 -12.03 14.93
CA ASN A 100 11.10 -12.31 14.43
C ASN A 100 11.52 -13.77 14.62
N GLU A 101 10.91 -14.45 15.59
CA GLU A 101 11.16 -15.85 15.98
C GLU A 101 10.27 -16.80 15.15
N HIS A 102 9.09 -16.36 14.73
CA HIS A 102 8.18 -17.11 13.85
C HIS A 102 8.42 -16.84 12.36
N GLN A 103 9.11 -17.75 11.67
CA GLN A 103 9.55 -17.56 10.28
C GLN A 103 8.42 -17.23 9.27
N ALA A 104 7.24 -17.82 9.44
CA ALA A 104 6.08 -17.55 8.55
C ALA A 104 5.51 -16.13 8.76
N LEU A 105 5.29 -15.74 10.02
CA LEU A 105 4.78 -14.41 10.39
C LEU A 105 5.79 -13.31 10.01
N LYS A 106 7.08 -13.60 10.16
CA LYS A 106 8.18 -12.74 9.70
C LYS A 106 8.12 -12.46 8.20
N ALA A 107 7.85 -13.48 7.40
CA ALA A 107 7.74 -13.34 5.94
C ALA A 107 6.51 -12.51 5.56
N GLU A 108 5.38 -12.73 6.22
CA GLU A 108 4.13 -11.98 5.99
C GLU A 108 4.28 -10.50 6.33
N ILE A 109 4.85 -10.18 7.51
CA ILE A 109 5.09 -8.79 7.93
C ILE A 109 6.10 -8.10 7.01
N LYS A 110 7.18 -8.78 6.62
CA LYS A 110 8.14 -8.25 5.64
C LYS A 110 7.46 -7.93 4.30
N PHE A 111 6.60 -8.82 3.82
CA PHE A 111 5.86 -8.60 2.58
C PHE A 111 4.90 -7.42 2.70
N ALA A 112 4.15 -7.32 3.80
CA ALA A 112 3.23 -6.21 4.03
C ALA A 112 3.94 -4.85 4.13
N ILE A 113 5.08 -4.79 4.84
CA ILE A 113 5.93 -3.60 4.90
C ILE A 113 6.47 -3.24 3.51
N ALA A 114 6.88 -4.22 2.71
CA ALA A 114 7.36 -3.99 1.34
C ALA A 114 6.27 -3.36 0.46
N VAL A 115 5.03 -3.86 0.54
CA VAL A 115 3.89 -3.31 -0.20
C VAL A 115 3.62 -1.86 0.18
N GLU A 116 3.61 -1.55 1.48
CA GLU A 116 3.37 -0.18 1.93
C GLU A 116 4.56 0.75 1.62
N ALA A 117 5.79 0.25 1.63
CA ALA A 117 6.95 0.99 1.15
C ALA A 117 6.84 1.32 -0.35
N THR A 118 6.33 0.39 -1.17
CA THR A 118 6.03 0.64 -2.59
C THR A 118 4.94 1.71 -2.78
N ASN A 119 3.89 1.70 -1.96
CA ASN A 119 2.87 2.75 -2.00
C ASN A 119 3.47 4.12 -1.65
N LEU A 120 4.33 4.16 -0.63
CA LEU A 120 4.97 5.37 -0.16
C LEU A 120 5.91 5.97 -1.21
N ILE A 121 6.81 5.18 -1.80
CA ILE A 121 7.73 5.67 -2.84
C ILE A 121 6.98 6.20 -4.06
N ASN A 122 5.84 5.60 -4.43
CA ASN A 122 5.03 6.10 -5.53
C ASN A 122 4.42 7.47 -5.22
N LEU A 123 3.92 7.67 -4.00
CA LEU A 123 3.46 8.98 -3.53
C LEU A 123 4.60 10.00 -3.53
N CYS A 124 5.79 9.63 -3.03
CA CYS A 124 6.97 10.50 -3.04
C CYS A 124 7.37 10.90 -4.47
N ARG A 125 7.35 9.96 -5.42
CA ARG A 125 7.69 10.22 -6.82
C ARG A 125 6.68 11.16 -7.48
N THR A 126 5.38 10.98 -7.24
CA THR A 126 4.37 11.91 -7.75
C THR A 126 4.56 13.30 -7.17
N PHE A 127 4.74 13.39 -5.85
CA PHE A 127 4.95 14.66 -5.17
C PHE A 127 6.22 15.38 -5.64
N ALA A 128 7.36 14.68 -5.75
CA ALA A 128 8.61 15.27 -6.24
C ALA A 128 8.54 15.74 -7.71
N LYS A 129 7.67 15.12 -8.53
CA LYS A 129 7.41 15.56 -9.91
C LYS A 129 6.57 16.83 -9.95
N GLU A 130 5.57 16.93 -9.08
CA GLU A 130 4.67 18.09 -8.99
C GLU A 130 5.35 19.28 -8.29
N HIS A 131 6.28 19.01 -7.37
CA HIS A 131 6.92 20.00 -6.50
C HIS A 131 8.46 19.87 -6.52
N PRO A 132 9.13 20.20 -7.65
CA PRO A 132 10.58 20.02 -7.81
C PRO A 132 11.41 20.95 -6.91
N ALA A 133 10.81 21.99 -6.33
CA ALA A 133 11.45 22.91 -5.41
C ALA A 133 11.70 22.29 -4.02
N ILE A 134 11.00 21.21 -3.66
CA ILE A 134 11.12 20.54 -2.37
C ILE A 134 12.20 19.44 -2.48
N PRO A 135 13.33 19.55 -1.74
CA PRO A 135 14.37 18.54 -1.79
C PRO A 135 13.88 17.16 -1.32
N VAL A 136 14.35 16.11 -1.98
CA VAL A 136 14.06 14.71 -1.59
C VAL A 136 14.54 14.42 -0.16
N ALA A 137 15.63 15.05 0.28
CA ALA A 137 16.10 14.98 1.65
C ALA A 137 15.02 15.47 2.64
N THR A 138 14.39 16.62 2.36
CA THR A 138 13.30 17.17 3.18
C THR A 138 12.07 16.24 3.22
N LEU A 139 11.76 15.58 2.09
CA LEU A 139 10.68 14.58 2.04
C LEU A 139 10.99 13.37 2.91
N ARG A 140 12.21 12.82 2.82
CA ARG A 140 12.65 11.72 3.70
C ARG A 140 12.63 12.13 5.15
N ASP A 141 13.06 13.36 5.44
CA ASP A 141 13.07 13.93 6.78
C ASP A 141 11.67 14.13 7.38
N ALA A 142 10.67 14.30 6.53
CA ALA A 142 9.28 14.38 6.95
C ALA A 142 8.64 12.98 7.09
N LEU A 143 9.11 12.00 6.33
CA LEU A 143 8.53 10.66 6.18
C LEU A 143 9.00 9.62 7.22
N TRP A 144 9.50 10.02 8.38
CA TRP A 144 10.25 9.15 9.29
C TRP A 144 9.53 7.83 9.66
N LEU A 145 9.88 6.77 8.92
CA LEU A 145 9.71 5.36 9.28
C LEU A 145 10.84 4.90 10.21
N ASP A 146 11.36 5.80 11.05
CA ASP A 146 12.65 5.66 11.74
C ASP A 146 12.57 4.73 12.95
N ARG A 147 12.21 3.47 12.65
CA ARG A 147 12.18 2.36 13.58
C ARG A 147 13.25 1.35 13.17
N PRO A 148 14.04 0.85 14.13
CA PRO A 148 15.15 -0.06 13.85
C PRO A 148 14.73 -1.37 13.17
N HIS A 149 13.45 -1.76 13.24
CA HIS A 149 12.93 -2.99 12.61
C HIS A 149 12.26 -2.76 11.25
N THR A 150 11.84 -1.53 10.94
CA THR A 150 11.12 -1.21 9.70
C THR A 150 12.05 -0.67 8.65
N MET A 151 12.95 0.24 9.04
CA MET A 151 13.87 0.90 8.12
C MET A 151 14.78 -0.09 7.36
N PRO A 152 15.30 -1.19 7.95
CA PRO A 152 16.07 -2.17 7.18
C PRO A 152 15.25 -2.86 6.08
N ILE A 153 13.96 -3.13 6.32
CA ILE A 153 13.07 -3.77 5.33
C ILE A 153 12.75 -2.78 4.21
N VAL A 154 12.50 -1.52 4.56
CA VAL A 154 12.25 -0.44 3.61
C VAL A 154 13.49 -0.18 2.76
N ALA A 155 14.67 -0.05 3.37
CA ALA A 155 15.92 0.15 2.64
C ALA A 155 16.28 -1.04 1.72
N GLN A 156 15.95 -2.27 2.11
CA GLN A 156 16.12 -3.45 1.24
C GLN A 156 15.16 -3.47 0.04
N THR A 157 13.94 -2.99 0.21
CA THR A 157 12.88 -3.08 -0.82
C THR A 157 12.80 -1.84 -1.70
N GLN A 158 13.09 -0.67 -1.13
CA GLN A 158 13.04 0.66 -1.74
C GLN A 158 14.22 1.50 -1.19
N PRO A 159 15.45 1.31 -1.71
CA PRO A 159 16.64 2.01 -1.21
C PRO A 159 16.54 3.54 -1.33
N ASP A 160 15.75 4.04 -2.29
CA ASP A 160 15.50 5.47 -2.51
C ASP A 160 14.79 6.16 -1.32
N LEU A 161 14.17 5.41 -0.42
CA LEU A 161 13.54 5.95 0.80
C LEU A 161 14.49 5.97 2.01
N ALA A 162 15.68 5.39 1.89
CA ALA A 162 16.62 5.31 3.00
C ALA A 162 17.21 6.69 3.36
N PRO A 163 17.53 6.95 4.64
CA PRO A 163 18.07 8.23 5.11
C PRO A 163 19.43 8.63 4.48
N ALA A 164 20.14 7.68 3.86
CA ALA A 164 21.37 7.91 3.11
C ALA A 164 21.24 7.58 1.60
N GLY A 165 20.01 7.57 1.06
CA GLY A 165 19.76 7.30 -0.36
C GLY A 165 20.16 8.46 -1.27
N SER A 166 20.26 8.22 -2.59
CA SER A 166 20.57 9.22 -3.61
C SER A 166 19.70 10.48 -3.53
N GLU A 167 20.22 11.68 -3.79
CA GLU A 167 19.44 12.93 -3.69
C GLU A 167 18.29 13.05 -4.72
N GLN A 168 18.25 12.11 -5.67
CA GLN A 168 17.19 11.98 -6.67
C GLN A 168 16.51 10.63 -6.49
N LEU A 169 15.18 10.62 -6.51
CA LEU A 169 14.42 9.38 -6.59
C LEU A 169 14.64 8.80 -7.99
N VAL A 170 15.25 7.62 -8.07
CA VAL A 170 15.48 6.97 -9.36
C VAL A 170 14.12 6.77 -10.03
N GLU A 171 13.99 7.25 -11.27
CA GLU A 171 12.79 6.96 -12.05
C GLU A 171 12.67 5.45 -12.17
N GLN A 172 11.53 4.93 -11.72
CA GLN A 172 11.24 3.52 -11.90
C GLN A 172 11.33 3.25 -13.41
N PRO A 173 12.04 2.21 -13.87
CA PRO A 173 11.91 1.77 -15.24
C PRO A 173 10.42 1.58 -15.45
N LYS A 174 9.82 2.32 -16.41
CA LYS A 174 8.37 2.32 -16.64
C LYS A 174 7.91 0.88 -16.60
N GLY A 175 7.31 0.46 -15.48
CA GLY A 175 6.82 -0.90 -15.32
C GLY A 175 5.91 -1.13 -16.52
N ARG A 176 6.10 -2.26 -17.23
CA ARG A 176 5.40 -2.57 -18.49
C ARG A 176 4.02 -1.95 -18.45
N GLN A 177 3.85 -0.91 -19.28
CA GLN A 177 2.69 -0.04 -19.30
C GLN A 177 1.47 -0.92 -19.13
N ARG A 178 0.64 -0.66 -18.11
CA ARG A 178 -0.59 -1.42 -17.89
C ARG A 178 -1.43 -1.20 -19.16
N LEU A 179 -1.30 -2.15 -20.09
CA LEU A 179 -1.88 -2.12 -21.43
C LEU A 179 -3.39 -1.79 -21.36
N SER A 180 -4.04 -2.11 -20.25
CA SER A 180 -5.49 -2.04 -20.07
C SER A 180 -6.17 -0.66 -20.11
N ARG A 181 -5.49 0.50 -20.09
CA ARG A 181 -6.24 1.79 -19.99
C ARG A 181 -6.80 2.29 -21.34
N ASN A 182 -6.13 1.98 -22.45
CA ASN A 182 -6.54 2.42 -23.79
C ASN A 182 -7.08 1.29 -24.68
N LEU A 183 -7.13 0.06 -24.14
CA LEU A 183 -7.58 -1.10 -24.87
C LEU A 183 -9.11 -1.23 -24.79
N THR A 184 -9.72 -1.65 -25.90
CA THR A 184 -11.13 -2.04 -25.94
C THR A 184 -11.39 -3.24 -25.02
N ASP A 185 -12.66 -3.57 -24.76
CA ASP A 185 -13.02 -4.74 -23.94
C ASP A 185 -12.46 -6.04 -24.54
N GLU A 186 -12.48 -6.12 -25.87
CA GLU A 186 -11.95 -7.22 -26.68
C GLU A 186 -10.44 -7.36 -26.48
N GLU A 187 -9.71 -6.25 -26.63
CA GLU A 187 -8.26 -6.21 -26.48
C GLU A 187 -7.80 -6.48 -25.03
N ARG A 188 -8.57 -6.01 -24.04
CA ARG A 188 -8.31 -6.34 -22.64
C ARG A 188 -8.52 -7.83 -22.38
N MET A 189 -9.61 -8.39 -22.89
CA MET A 189 -9.93 -9.80 -22.70
C MET A 189 -8.85 -10.70 -23.32
N ILE A 190 -8.44 -10.44 -24.57
CA ILE A 190 -7.39 -11.24 -25.21
C ILE A 190 -6.06 -11.14 -24.46
N ALA A 191 -5.66 -9.95 -24.00
CA ALA A 191 -4.44 -9.78 -23.22
C ALA A 191 -4.45 -10.56 -21.91
N TYR A 192 -5.59 -10.63 -21.22
CA TYR A 192 -5.73 -11.44 -20.00
C TYR A 192 -5.71 -12.94 -20.26
N ILE A 193 -6.31 -13.39 -21.37
CA ILE A 193 -6.30 -14.80 -21.78
C ILE A 193 -4.89 -15.23 -22.16
N GLU A 194 -4.15 -14.40 -22.91
CA GLU A 194 -2.75 -14.64 -23.23
C GLU A 194 -1.86 -14.69 -21.98
N ALA A 195 -2.02 -13.73 -21.07
CA ALA A 195 -1.23 -13.66 -19.84
C ALA A 195 -1.45 -14.87 -18.91
N ALA A 196 -2.59 -15.54 -19.00
CA ALA A 196 -2.91 -16.70 -18.17
C ALA A 196 -2.30 -18.02 -18.68
N GLY A 197 -1.77 -18.04 -19.90
CA GLY A 197 -1.08 -19.19 -20.47
C GLY A 197 -1.96 -20.45 -20.56
N ALA A 198 -1.33 -21.62 -20.44
CA ALA A 198 -2.00 -22.93 -20.54
C ALA A 198 -3.03 -23.19 -19.42
N SER A 199 -3.00 -22.44 -18.32
CA SER A 199 -3.99 -22.56 -17.23
C SER A 199 -5.35 -21.93 -17.57
N GLY A 200 -5.39 -21.10 -18.61
CA GLY A 200 -6.53 -20.27 -18.97
C GLY A 200 -6.93 -19.31 -17.85
N ILE A 201 -7.93 -18.47 -18.11
CA ILE A 201 -8.48 -17.54 -17.11
C ILE A 201 -9.99 -17.70 -17.01
N ALA A 202 -10.56 -17.64 -15.81
CA ALA A 202 -12.00 -17.74 -15.66
C ALA A 202 -12.71 -16.45 -16.10
N ALA A 203 -13.91 -16.59 -16.66
CA ALA A 203 -14.74 -15.47 -17.10
C ALA A 203 -14.97 -14.43 -15.97
N TYR A 204 -15.20 -14.90 -14.74
CA TYR A 204 -15.37 -13.99 -13.59
C TYR A 204 -14.08 -13.24 -13.22
N GLU A 205 -12.91 -13.84 -13.46
CA GLU A 205 -11.62 -13.18 -13.23
C GLU A 205 -11.39 -12.06 -14.24
N ILE A 206 -11.78 -12.27 -15.50
CA ILE A 206 -11.75 -11.23 -16.54
C ILE A 206 -12.72 -10.09 -16.18
N ALA A 207 -13.96 -10.42 -15.82
CA ALA A 207 -14.95 -9.41 -15.43
C ALA A 207 -14.43 -8.53 -14.27
N ASN A 208 -13.84 -9.15 -13.25
CA ASN A 208 -13.32 -8.45 -12.08
C ASN A 208 -12.04 -7.64 -12.35
N LYS A 209 -11.06 -8.22 -13.05
CA LYS A 209 -9.76 -7.59 -13.35
C LYS A 209 -9.88 -6.53 -14.44
N GLY A 210 -10.62 -6.85 -15.50
CA GLY A 210 -10.87 -5.98 -16.64
C GLY A 210 -11.94 -4.93 -16.40
N LYS A 211 -12.75 -5.03 -15.33
CA LYS A 211 -13.92 -4.16 -15.11
C LYS A 211 -14.86 -4.16 -16.32
N ILE A 212 -15.05 -5.34 -16.93
CA ILE A 212 -15.94 -5.59 -18.06
C ILE A 212 -17.23 -6.22 -17.50
N ALA A 213 -18.39 -5.80 -18.00
CA ALA A 213 -19.68 -6.38 -17.61
C ALA A 213 -19.69 -7.89 -17.89
N ARG A 214 -20.27 -8.70 -16.98
CA ARG A 214 -20.24 -10.17 -17.10
C ARG A 214 -20.83 -10.66 -18.42
N ASP A 215 -21.96 -10.10 -18.83
CA ASP A 215 -22.62 -10.46 -20.10
C ASP A 215 -21.74 -10.09 -21.29
N ARG A 216 -21.02 -8.97 -21.20
CA ARG A 216 -20.08 -8.54 -22.23
C ARG A 216 -18.88 -9.48 -22.36
N VAL A 217 -18.36 -10.02 -21.25
CA VAL A 217 -17.29 -11.04 -21.26
C VAL A 217 -17.76 -12.31 -21.98
N VAL A 218 -19.01 -12.73 -21.76
CA VAL A 218 -19.57 -13.91 -22.44
C VAL A 218 -19.66 -13.67 -23.94
N ILE A 219 -20.23 -12.54 -24.36
CA ILE A 219 -20.38 -12.16 -25.77
C ILE A 219 -19.01 -12.10 -26.49
N ILE A 220 -18.01 -11.46 -25.88
CA ILE A 220 -16.65 -11.37 -26.45
C ILE A 220 -15.99 -12.75 -26.48
N GLY A 221 -16.20 -13.57 -25.46
CA GLY A 221 -15.70 -14.94 -25.41
C GLY A 221 -16.25 -15.82 -26.54
N GLU A 222 -17.56 -15.78 -26.76
CA GLU A 222 -18.22 -16.48 -27.88
C GLU A 222 -17.70 -15.99 -29.23
N MET A 223 -17.54 -14.67 -29.39
CA MET A 223 -16.96 -14.09 -30.60
C MET A 223 -15.55 -14.63 -30.88
N PHE A 224 -14.65 -14.63 -29.88
CA PHE A 224 -13.29 -15.14 -30.05
C PHE A 224 -13.22 -16.66 -30.26
N GLU A 225 -14.15 -17.41 -29.67
CA GLU A 225 -14.25 -18.86 -29.89
C GLU A 225 -14.73 -19.17 -31.31
N ASN A 226 -15.73 -18.43 -31.81
CA ASN A 226 -16.22 -18.54 -33.20
C ASN A 226 -15.16 -18.15 -34.23
N MET A 227 -14.35 -17.13 -33.93
CA MET A 227 -13.17 -16.76 -34.74
C MET A 227 -12.03 -17.77 -34.64
N GLY A 228 -12.14 -18.76 -33.74
CA GLY A 228 -11.13 -19.77 -33.52
C GLY A 228 -9.86 -19.25 -32.85
N THR A 229 -9.90 -18.09 -32.18
CA THR A 229 -8.77 -17.48 -31.47
C THR A 229 -8.54 -18.14 -30.11
N ILE A 230 -9.64 -18.47 -29.43
CA ILE A 230 -9.62 -19.08 -28.09
C ILE A 230 -10.46 -20.35 -28.08
N ARG A 231 -10.36 -21.10 -26.99
CA ARG A 231 -11.29 -22.18 -26.62
C ARG A 231 -11.89 -21.86 -25.26
N SER A 232 -13.16 -22.19 -25.07
CA SER A 232 -13.78 -22.17 -23.74
C SER A 232 -13.97 -23.59 -23.20
N ALA A 233 -13.89 -23.73 -21.88
CA ALA A 233 -14.23 -24.97 -21.20
C ALA A 233 -14.70 -24.68 -19.77
N VAL A 234 -15.67 -25.46 -19.30
CA VAL A 234 -16.15 -25.39 -17.91
C VAL A 234 -15.25 -26.25 -17.04
N VAL A 235 -14.36 -25.62 -16.28
CA VAL A 235 -13.32 -26.31 -15.50
C VAL A 235 -13.00 -25.61 -14.18
N ARG A 236 -12.35 -26.33 -13.27
CA ARG A 236 -11.70 -25.80 -12.07
C ARG A 236 -10.21 -26.14 -12.08
N THR A 237 -9.37 -25.27 -11.52
CA THR A 237 -7.91 -25.46 -11.47
C THR A 237 -7.44 -26.19 -10.20
N SER A 238 -8.30 -26.35 -9.20
CA SER A 238 -8.02 -27.07 -7.96
C SER A 238 -9.23 -27.88 -7.51
N ASP A 239 -9.02 -28.92 -6.70
CA ASP A 239 -10.08 -29.82 -6.22
C ASP A 239 -11.16 -29.11 -5.40
N ARG A 240 -10.79 -28.01 -4.75
CA ARG A 240 -11.71 -27.13 -3.98
C ARG A 240 -12.15 -25.89 -4.75
N GLY A 241 -11.69 -25.73 -5.99
CA GLY A 241 -11.98 -24.57 -6.82
C GLY A 241 -13.41 -24.59 -7.36
N ARG A 242 -13.97 -23.40 -7.60
CA ARG A 242 -15.28 -23.26 -8.24
C ARG A 242 -15.19 -23.69 -9.70
N LEU A 243 -16.11 -24.55 -10.12
CA LEU A 243 -16.32 -24.90 -11.52
C LEU A 243 -16.89 -23.68 -12.27
N GLY A 244 -16.31 -23.33 -13.42
CA GLY A 244 -16.82 -22.25 -14.24
C GLY A 244 -16.13 -22.16 -15.59
N THR A 245 -16.69 -21.36 -16.50
CA THR A 245 -16.12 -21.14 -17.83
C THR A 245 -14.75 -20.47 -17.72
N ARG A 246 -13.73 -21.13 -18.26
CA ARG A 246 -12.39 -20.60 -18.48
C ARG A 246 -12.12 -20.49 -19.98
N TYR A 247 -11.36 -19.48 -20.34
CA TYR A 247 -10.91 -19.23 -21.71
C TYR A 247 -9.41 -19.53 -21.83
N PHE A 248 -9.03 -20.15 -22.94
CA PHE A 248 -7.68 -20.60 -23.25
C PHE A 248 -7.29 -20.11 -24.64
N MET A 249 -6.06 -19.62 -24.83
CA MET A 249 -5.59 -19.38 -26.20
C MET A 249 -5.51 -20.69 -26.96
N ARG A 250 -5.95 -20.70 -28.22
CA ARG A 250 -5.90 -21.91 -29.06
C ARG A 250 -4.48 -22.47 -29.23
N LYS A 251 -3.46 -21.60 -29.18
CA LYS A 251 -2.04 -21.98 -29.26
C LYS A 251 -1.56 -22.91 -28.15
N TYR A 252 -2.34 -23.06 -27.06
CA TYR A 252 -2.02 -23.99 -25.98
C TYR A 252 -2.72 -25.36 -26.12
N GLY A 253 -3.44 -25.60 -27.21
CA GLY A 253 -4.11 -26.87 -27.44
C GLY A 253 -5.49 -26.97 -26.77
N GLN A 254 -6.01 -28.19 -26.67
CA GLN A 254 -7.33 -28.50 -26.12
C GLN A 254 -7.23 -28.78 -24.61
N PRO A 255 -8.02 -28.12 -23.75
CA PRO A 255 -8.02 -28.39 -22.32
C PRO A 255 -8.52 -29.82 -22.04
N VAL A 256 -7.70 -30.60 -21.34
CA VAL A 256 -8.03 -31.96 -20.90
C VAL A 256 -8.57 -31.89 -19.48
N ILE A 257 -9.80 -32.39 -19.30
CA ILE A 257 -10.56 -32.26 -18.07
C ILE A 257 -10.65 -33.65 -17.42
N GLY A 258 -10.12 -33.76 -16.20
CA GLY A 258 -10.22 -34.97 -15.38
C GLY A 258 -11.54 -35.06 -14.62
N GLU A 259 -11.67 -36.10 -13.81
CA GLU A 259 -12.87 -36.33 -13.00
C GLU A 259 -13.21 -35.13 -12.10
N GLY A 260 -14.51 -34.85 -11.98
CA GLY A 260 -15.00 -33.71 -11.22
C GLY A 260 -14.67 -32.34 -11.87
N GLY A 261 -14.35 -32.28 -13.16
CA GLY A 261 -14.19 -31.01 -13.88
C GLY A 261 -12.84 -30.31 -13.66
N ARG A 262 -11.82 -31.03 -13.17
CA ARG A 262 -10.49 -30.46 -12.93
C ARG A 262 -9.68 -30.37 -14.22
N LEU A 263 -9.07 -29.21 -14.49
CA LEU A 263 -8.10 -29.08 -15.57
C LEU A 263 -6.83 -29.88 -15.23
N LEU A 264 -6.45 -30.81 -16.10
CA LEU A 264 -5.22 -31.60 -15.95
C LEU A 264 -4.05 -30.92 -16.68
N TYR A 265 -4.22 -30.68 -17.97
CA TYR A 265 -3.27 -30.01 -18.86
C TYR A 265 -3.99 -29.60 -20.15
N CYS A 266 -3.32 -28.88 -21.04
CA CYS A 266 -3.79 -28.66 -22.40
C CYS A 266 -2.96 -29.50 -23.36
N ARG A 267 -3.63 -30.24 -24.26
CA ARG A 267 -3.00 -31.14 -25.23
C ARG A 267 -2.94 -30.44 -26.59
N ASP A 268 -1.75 -30.31 -27.15
CA ASP A 268 -1.61 -29.84 -28.53
C ASP A 268 -2.30 -30.82 -29.49
N LEU A 269 -3.09 -30.26 -30.41
CA LEU A 269 -3.78 -31.02 -31.46
C LEU A 269 -2.87 -31.35 -32.65
N ALA A 270 -1.55 -31.22 -32.50
CA ALA A 270 -0.60 -31.66 -33.51
C ALA A 270 -0.35 -33.17 -33.36
N ILE A 271 -1.30 -33.97 -33.86
CA ILE A 271 -1.07 -35.31 -34.42
C ILE A 271 -1.70 -35.32 -35.80
#